data_AF-A0A5R9DU52-F1
#
_entry.id   AF-A0A5R9DU52-F1
#
_cell.length_a   1.000
_cell.length_b   1.000
_cell.length_c   1.000
_cell.angle_alpha   90.00
_cell.angle_beta   90.00
_cell.angle_gamma   90.00
#
_symmetry.space_group_name_H-M   'P 1'
#
loop_
_entity.id
_entity.type
_entity.pdbx_description
1 polymer ?
#
loop_
_entity_poly.entity_id
_entity_poly.type
_entity_poly.pdbx_seq_one_letter_code
_entity_poly.pdbx_strand_id
1 'polypeptide(L)'
;MIEKALQAANEQQEETVREVFRAAGLLWQCKSRNCLFDNTPSDLLCAGCGRQRDGRRVDDRIPASAHPDDFENLRAELKEYFARTGTKLPDAVTFELNFEKEWRRYDATLHFGARTETHDFDSDVDRALDGLGRAEERGERLRVALYR
;
A
#
# COMPACT_ATOMS: atom_id res chain seq x y z
N MET A 1 39.82 8.83 17.97
CA MET A 1 39.47 7.48 18.50
C MET A 1 38.20 7.52 19.35
N ILE A 2 38.04 8.50 20.25
CA ILE A 2 36.86 8.61 21.14
C ILE A 2 35.55 8.86 20.36
N GLU A 3 35.52 9.74 19.35
CA GLU A 3 34.31 10.03 18.57
C GLU A 3 33.74 8.80 17.85
N LYS A 4 34.60 7.97 17.23
CA LYS A 4 34.20 6.70 16.60
C LYS A 4 33.63 5.70 17.62
N ALA A 5 34.18 5.68 18.83
CA ALA A 5 33.71 4.81 19.90
C ALA A 5 32.35 5.30 20.47
N LEU A 6 32.17 6.62 20.61
CA LEU A 6 30.91 7.23 21.03
C LEU A 6 29.80 7.03 19.99
N GLN A 7 30.13 7.17 18.71
CA GLN A 7 29.18 6.90 17.62
C GLN A 7 28.78 5.42 17.59
N ALA A 8 29.74 4.50 17.67
CA ALA A 8 29.44 3.07 17.72
C ALA A 8 28.60 2.68 18.95
N ALA A 9 28.88 3.28 20.12
CA ALA A 9 28.07 3.09 21.32
C ALA A 9 26.64 3.63 21.15
N ASN A 10 26.48 4.79 20.51
CA ASN A 10 25.17 5.39 20.24
C ASN A 10 24.36 4.54 19.25
N GLU A 11 24.98 4.04 18.19
CA GLU A 11 24.36 3.12 17.21
C GLU A 11 23.94 1.81 17.89
N GLN A 12 24.77 1.26 18.78
CA GLN A 12 24.44 0.04 19.53
C GLN A 12 23.31 0.26 20.54
N GLN A 13 23.28 1.41 21.20
CA GLN A 13 22.18 1.82 22.08
C GLN A 13 20.88 2.01 21.29
N GLU A 14 20.94 2.63 20.13
CA GLU A 14 19.78 2.82 19.25
C GLU A 14 19.22 1.47 18.78
N GLU A 15 20.07 0.53 18.37
CA GLU A 15 19.62 -0.81 17.96
C GLU A 15 18.97 -1.56 19.14
N THR A 16 19.55 -1.47 20.33
CA THR A 16 18.97 -2.08 21.54
C THR A 16 17.59 -1.50 21.84
N VAL A 17 17.42 -0.18 21.72
CA VAL A 17 16.11 0.47 21.88
C VAL A 17 15.13 -0.01 20.80
N ARG A 18 15.54 -0.08 19.54
CA ARG A 18 14.69 -0.59 18.44
C ARG A 18 14.28 -2.04 18.65
N GLU A 19 15.16 -2.91 19.16
CA GLU A 19 14.84 -4.29 19.55
C GLU A 19 13.75 -4.34 20.62
N VAL A 20 13.86 -3.52 21.68
CA VAL A 20 12.84 -3.43 22.74
C VAL A 20 11.50 -2.98 22.17
N PHE A 21 11.48 -1.96 21.31
CA PHE A 21 10.26 -1.47 20.68
C PHE A 21 9.63 -2.51 19.74
N ARG A 22 10.44 -3.26 18.98
CA ARG A 22 9.98 -4.39 18.17
C ARG A 22 9.38 -5.49 19.03
N ALA A 23 10.04 -5.87 20.13
CA ALA A 23 9.56 -6.89 21.06
C ALA A 23 8.25 -6.48 21.76
N ALA A 24 8.09 -5.19 22.07
CA ALA A 24 6.88 -4.61 22.62
C ALA A 24 5.75 -4.42 21.58
N GLY A 25 5.99 -4.73 20.29
CA GLY A 25 5.03 -4.55 19.21
C GLY A 25 4.79 -3.09 18.79
N LEU A 26 5.63 -2.17 19.27
CA LEU A 26 5.58 -0.74 18.93
C LEU A 26 6.28 -0.41 17.61
N LEU A 27 7.10 -1.33 17.11
CA LEU A 27 7.69 -1.27 15.78
C LEU A 27 7.56 -2.62 15.07
N TRP A 28 7.60 -2.59 13.75
CA TRP A 28 7.84 -3.78 12.95
C TRP A 28 8.88 -3.53 11.87
N GLN A 29 9.82 -4.46 11.77
CA GLN A 29 10.84 -4.41 10.75
C GLN A 29 10.36 -5.10 9.48
N CYS A 30 10.61 -4.48 8.33
CA CYS A 30 10.36 -5.12 7.05
C CYS A 30 11.18 -6.42 6.92
N LYS A 31 10.53 -7.50 6.50
CA LYS A 31 11.18 -8.81 6.30
C LYS A 31 11.71 -9.00 4.88
N SER A 32 11.80 -7.94 4.08
CA SER A 32 12.42 -8.02 2.76
C SER A 32 13.93 -8.16 2.89
N ARG A 33 14.56 -9.02 2.08
CA ARG A 33 16.01 -9.25 2.12
C ARG A 33 16.86 -7.98 1.99
N ASN A 34 16.32 -6.96 1.31
CA ASN A 34 17.04 -5.72 1.01
C ASN A 34 16.47 -4.50 1.75
N CYS A 35 15.59 -4.69 2.74
CA CYS A 35 15.03 -3.59 3.51
C CYS A 35 14.82 -4.00 4.96
N LEU A 36 15.51 -3.30 5.86
CA LEU A 36 15.46 -3.51 7.31
C LEU A 36 14.83 -2.31 8.04
N PHE A 37 13.99 -1.55 7.33
CA PHE A 37 13.36 -0.35 7.87
C PHE A 37 12.33 -0.72 8.95
N ASP A 38 12.37 0.00 10.07
CA ASP A 38 11.38 -0.10 11.15
C ASP A 38 10.18 0.79 10.86
N ASN A 39 8.99 0.24 11.05
CA ASN A 39 7.73 0.91 10.77
C ASN A 39 6.86 0.92 12.02
N THR A 40 5.95 1.87 12.11
CA THR A 40 4.99 1.97 13.20
C THR A 40 3.85 0.95 13.04
N PRO A 41 3.07 0.66 14.09
CA PRO A 41 1.96 -0.29 13.99
C PRO A 41 0.83 0.19 13.07
N SER A 42 0.73 1.51 12.83
CA SER A 42 -0.23 2.10 11.89
C SER A 42 0.18 1.94 10.41
N ASP A 43 1.46 1.66 10.13
CA ASP A 43 1.93 1.51 8.77
C ASP A 43 1.47 0.18 8.17
N LEU A 44 0.64 0.27 7.13
CA LEU A 44 0.16 -0.90 6.38
C LEU A 44 1.24 -1.49 5.47
N LEU A 45 2.14 -0.64 4.97
CA LEU A 45 3.24 -0.97 4.07
C LEU A 45 4.53 -0.38 4.63
N CYS A 46 5.66 -0.98 4.26
CA CYS A 46 6.97 -0.53 4.73
C CYS A 46 7.29 0.84 4.13
N ALA A 47 7.51 1.84 4.97
CA ALA A 47 7.91 3.18 4.57
C ALA A 47 9.29 3.23 3.88
N GLY A 48 10.09 2.16 3.97
CA GLY A 48 11.37 2.05 3.26
C GLY A 48 11.27 1.45 1.85
N CYS A 49 10.36 0.49 1.62
CA CYS A 49 10.31 -0.22 0.33
C CYS A 49 8.90 -0.59 -0.19
N GLY A 50 7.83 -0.20 0.49
CA GLY A 50 6.44 -0.44 0.09
C GLY A 50 5.93 -1.86 0.26
N ARG A 51 6.72 -2.73 0.88
CA ARG A 51 6.36 -4.13 1.07
C ARG A 51 5.53 -4.33 2.33
N GLN A 52 4.73 -5.38 2.34
CA GLN A 52 3.98 -5.80 3.52
C GLN A 52 4.90 -6.25 4.66
N ARG A 53 4.32 -6.44 5.85
CA ARG A 53 5.03 -6.86 7.07
C ARG A 53 5.78 -8.19 6.93
N ASP A 54 5.31 -9.08 6.06
CA ASP A 54 5.95 -10.35 5.75
C ASP A 54 7.00 -10.26 4.62
N GLY A 55 7.24 -9.06 4.09
CA GLY A 55 8.18 -8.80 2.99
C GLY A 55 7.60 -9.02 1.59
N ARG A 56 6.32 -9.40 1.45
CA ARG A 56 5.65 -9.53 0.15
C ARG A 56 5.35 -8.17 -0.46
N ARG A 57 5.12 -8.15 -1.77
CA ARG A 57 4.63 -6.94 -2.47
C ARG A 57 3.22 -6.64 -1.98
N VAL A 58 2.81 -5.37 -2.08
CA VAL A 58 1.42 -4.97 -1.84
C VAL A 58 0.47 -5.87 -2.62
N ASP A 59 -0.57 -6.44 -2.03
CA ASP A 59 -1.48 -7.37 -2.70
C ASP A 59 -2.86 -6.74 -2.94
N ASP A 60 -3.73 -7.47 -3.62
CA ASP A 60 -5.13 -7.10 -3.71
C ASP A 60 -5.76 -7.09 -2.32
N ARG A 61 -6.59 -6.08 -2.05
CA ARG A 61 -7.50 -6.07 -0.91
C ARG A 61 -8.91 -6.20 -1.47
N ILE A 62 -9.41 -7.43 -1.40
CA ILE A 62 -10.73 -7.82 -1.88
C ILE A 62 -11.70 -7.63 -0.72
N PRO A 63 -12.69 -6.72 -0.82
CA PRO A 63 -13.74 -6.61 0.17
C PRO A 63 -14.58 -7.88 0.21
N ALA A 64 -15.18 -8.18 1.36
CA ALA A 64 -15.90 -9.44 1.57
C ALA A 64 -17.09 -9.61 0.62
N SER A 65 -17.65 -8.50 0.13
CA SER A 65 -18.78 -8.47 -0.79
C SER A 65 -18.41 -8.72 -2.26
N ALA A 66 -17.13 -8.80 -2.61
CA ALA A 66 -16.68 -8.88 -4.00
C ALA A 66 -15.91 -10.18 -4.29
N HIS A 67 -16.07 -10.73 -5.49
CA HIS A 67 -15.33 -11.91 -5.93
C HIS A 67 -13.99 -11.51 -6.55
N PRO A 68 -12.89 -12.28 -6.37
CA PRO A 68 -11.60 -11.94 -6.98
C PRO A 68 -11.63 -11.70 -8.49
N ASP A 69 -12.48 -12.43 -9.23
CA ASP A 69 -12.60 -12.31 -10.68
C ASP A 69 -13.15 -10.94 -11.12
N ASP A 70 -13.94 -10.28 -10.27
CA ASP A 70 -14.50 -8.95 -10.56
C ASP A 70 -13.39 -7.90 -10.71
N PHE A 71 -12.22 -8.15 -10.12
CA PHE A 71 -11.08 -7.24 -10.07
C PHE A 71 -10.25 -7.27 -11.34
N GLU A 72 -10.28 -8.37 -12.10
CA GLU A 72 -9.41 -8.52 -13.27
C GLU A 72 -9.81 -7.54 -14.37
N ASN A 73 -11.11 -7.25 -14.52
CA ASN A 73 -11.59 -6.21 -15.43
C ASN A 73 -11.08 -4.82 -15.02
N LEU A 74 -11.22 -4.46 -13.73
CA LEU A 74 -10.70 -3.20 -13.21
C LEU A 74 -9.16 -3.12 -13.33
N ARG A 75 -8.46 -4.23 -13.08
CA ARG A 75 -6.99 -4.30 -13.20
C ARG A 75 -6.56 -4.04 -14.65
N ALA A 76 -7.25 -4.65 -15.62
CA ALA A 76 -6.98 -4.43 -17.03
C ALA A 76 -7.20 -2.97 -17.41
N GLU A 77 -8.33 -2.38 -17.00
CA GLU A 77 -8.65 -0.98 -17.28
C GLU A 77 -7.62 -0.02 -16.66
N LEU A 78 -7.19 -0.27 -15.42
CA LEU A 78 -6.15 0.54 -14.78
C LEU A 78 -4.82 0.46 -15.53
N LYS A 79 -4.38 -0.74 -15.93
CA LYS A 79 -3.15 -0.89 -16.72
C LYS A 79 -3.24 -0.17 -18.05
N GLU A 80 -4.38 -0.26 -18.74
CA GLU A 80 -4.62 0.45 -19.99
C GLU A 80 -4.61 1.96 -19.79
N TYR A 81 -5.25 2.47 -18.72
CA TYR A 81 -5.21 3.87 -18.36
C TYR A 81 -3.77 4.40 -18.18
N PHE A 82 -2.93 3.71 -17.40
CA PHE A 82 -1.54 4.13 -17.19
C PHE A 82 -0.72 4.04 -18.48
N ALA A 83 -0.96 3.01 -19.31
CA ALA A 83 -0.31 2.88 -20.62
C ALA A 83 -0.70 4.02 -21.58
N ARG A 84 -1.99 4.37 -21.64
CA ARG A 84 -2.54 5.42 -22.50
C ARG A 84 -2.06 6.81 -22.11
N THR A 85 -1.99 7.09 -20.81
CA THR A 85 -1.55 8.39 -20.28
C THR A 85 -0.03 8.56 -20.29
N GLY A 86 0.73 7.49 -20.54
CA GLY A 86 2.20 7.52 -20.51
C GLY A 86 2.78 7.73 -19.11
N THR A 87 1.97 7.54 -18.07
CA THR A 87 2.38 7.70 -16.68
C THR A 87 2.98 6.39 -16.14
N LYS A 88 3.81 6.50 -15.10
CA LYS A 88 4.43 5.31 -14.51
C LYS A 88 3.35 4.43 -13.86
N LEU A 89 3.35 3.14 -14.19
CA LEU A 89 2.46 2.16 -13.57
C LEU A 89 2.77 2.03 -12.06
N PRO A 90 1.80 2.28 -11.16
CA PRO A 90 1.98 2.03 -9.72
C PRO A 90 1.99 0.53 -9.41
N ASP A 91 2.50 0.16 -8.24
CA ASP A 91 2.47 -1.22 -7.75
C ASP A 91 1.03 -1.65 -7.39
N ALA A 92 0.21 -0.71 -6.90
CA ALA A 92 -1.19 -0.91 -6.61
C ALA A 92 -1.98 0.40 -6.65
N VAL A 93 -3.30 0.31 -6.73
CA VAL A 93 -4.24 1.42 -6.57
C VAL A 93 -5.24 1.07 -5.47
N THR A 94 -5.56 2.01 -4.58
CA THR A 94 -6.59 1.84 -3.56
C THR A 94 -7.71 2.85 -3.76
N PHE A 95 -8.94 2.36 -3.74
CA PHE A 95 -10.17 3.14 -3.78
C PHE A 95 -10.88 3.05 -2.44
N GLU A 96 -11.40 4.18 -1.99
CA GLU A 96 -12.21 4.32 -0.78
C GLU A 96 -13.68 4.47 -1.19
N LEU A 97 -14.60 4.19 -0.25
CA LEU A 97 -16.02 4.38 -0.46
C LEU A 97 -16.45 5.83 -0.24
N ASN A 98 -17.48 6.28 -0.97
CA ASN A 98 -18.24 7.49 -0.64
C ASN A 98 -19.30 7.21 0.44
N PHE A 99 -20.04 8.25 0.83
CA PHE A 99 -21.14 8.13 1.80
C PHE A 99 -22.30 7.23 1.32
N GLU A 100 -22.42 7.06 0.01
CA GLU A 100 -23.42 6.23 -0.68
C GLU A 100 -22.97 4.77 -0.88
N LYS A 101 -21.78 4.41 -0.34
CA LYS A 101 -21.13 3.09 -0.47
C LYS A 101 -20.74 2.72 -1.91
N GLU A 102 -20.36 3.71 -2.69
CA GLU A 102 -19.82 3.54 -4.04
C GLU A 102 -18.32 3.83 -4.03
N TRP A 103 -17.57 3.10 -4.85
CA TRP A 103 -16.12 3.26 -4.96
C TRP A 103 -15.79 4.60 -5.61
N ARG A 104 -15.04 5.45 -4.91
CA ARG A 104 -14.68 6.78 -5.40
C ARG A 104 -13.52 6.67 -6.38
N ARG A 105 -13.74 7.06 -7.64
CA ARG A 105 -12.65 7.26 -8.60
C ARG A 105 -11.76 8.47 -8.29
N TYR A 106 -12.26 9.41 -7.51
CA TYR A 106 -11.54 10.59 -7.05
C TYR A 106 -10.88 10.32 -5.71
N ASP A 107 -9.78 11.02 -5.44
CA ASP A 107 -8.93 10.81 -4.26
C ASP A 107 -8.38 9.37 -4.14
N ALA A 108 -8.24 8.64 -5.25
CA ALA A 108 -7.69 7.30 -5.23
C ALA A 108 -6.20 7.34 -4.85
N THR A 109 -5.74 6.34 -4.10
CA THR A 109 -4.33 6.27 -3.67
C THR A 109 -3.52 5.37 -4.60
N LEU A 110 -2.54 5.95 -5.29
CA LEU A 110 -1.52 5.23 -6.07
C LEU A 110 -0.36 4.83 -5.16
N HIS A 111 0.06 3.57 -5.22
CA HIS A 111 1.17 3.03 -4.43
C HIS A 111 2.41 2.83 -5.30
N PHE A 112 3.52 3.50 -4.96
CA PHE A 112 4.83 3.38 -5.62
C PHE A 112 5.90 2.99 -4.60
N GLY A 113 5.98 1.70 -4.28
CA GLY A 113 6.81 1.22 -3.18
C GLY A 113 6.48 1.98 -1.89
N ALA A 114 7.47 2.66 -1.33
CA ALA A 114 7.35 3.43 -0.08
C ALA A 114 6.51 4.70 -0.19
N ARG A 115 6.21 5.16 -1.41
CA ARG A 115 5.57 6.45 -1.67
C ARG A 115 4.14 6.24 -2.12
N THR A 116 3.24 7.08 -1.66
CA THR A 116 1.86 7.15 -2.15
C THR A 116 1.55 8.51 -2.75
N GLU A 117 0.65 8.53 -3.73
CA GLU A 117 0.13 9.76 -4.35
C GLU A 117 -1.40 9.66 -4.46
N THR A 118 -2.08 10.79 -4.34
CA THR A 118 -3.52 10.88 -4.60
C THR A 118 -3.74 11.17 -6.08
N HIS A 119 -4.74 10.53 -6.68
CA HIS A 119 -5.04 10.65 -8.11
C HIS A 119 -6.55 10.58 -8.38
N ASP A 120 -6.98 11.34 -9.38
CA ASP A 120 -8.36 11.34 -9.88
C ASP A 120 -8.41 10.65 -11.24
N PHE A 121 -9.20 9.57 -11.32
CA PHE A 121 -9.35 8.82 -12.57
C PHE A 121 -10.44 9.41 -13.49
N ASP A 122 -10.38 9.01 -14.76
CA ASP A 122 -11.39 9.36 -15.77
C ASP A 122 -12.67 8.51 -15.64
N SER A 123 -13.60 8.72 -16.57
CA SER A 123 -14.91 8.05 -16.57
C SER A 123 -14.86 6.57 -16.93
N ASP A 124 -13.79 6.09 -17.55
CA ASP A 124 -13.71 4.67 -17.96
C ASP A 124 -13.38 3.80 -16.76
N VAL A 125 -12.47 4.26 -15.89
CA VAL A 125 -12.21 3.63 -14.59
C VAL A 125 -13.46 3.70 -13.70
N ASP A 126 -14.22 4.80 -13.73
CA ASP A 126 -15.51 4.93 -13.02
C ASP A 126 -16.46 3.79 -13.38
N ARG A 127 -16.62 3.53 -14.68
CA ARG A 127 -17.50 2.47 -15.18
C ARG A 127 -17.04 1.07 -14.75
N ALA A 128 -15.72 0.85 -14.73
CA ALA A 128 -15.16 -0.40 -14.24
C ALA A 128 -15.40 -0.58 -12.72
N LEU A 129 -15.33 0.51 -11.95
CA LEU A 129 -15.65 0.51 -10.52
C LEU A 129 -17.13 0.26 -10.26
N ASP A 130 -18.04 0.86 -11.04
CA ASP A 130 -19.48 0.60 -10.95
C ASP A 130 -19.82 -0.88 -11.20
N GLY A 131 -19.07 -1.53 -12.08
CA GLY A 131 -19.20 -2.96 -12.38
C GLY A 131 -18.93 -3.88 -11.19
N LEU A 132 -18.21 -3.40 -10.17
CA LEU A 132 -17.96 -4.14 -8.92
C LEU A 132 -19.15 -4.09 -7.96
N GLY A 133 -20.16 -3.27 -8.24
CA GLY A 133 -21.30 -3.06 -7.37
C GLY A 133 -20.97 -2.24 -6.12
N ARG A 134 -21.88 -2.28 -5.15
CA ARG A 134 -21.79 -1.51 -3.90
C ARG A 134 -21.18 -2.35 -2.79
N ALA A 135 -20.36 -1.73 -1.95
CA ALA A 135 -19.86 -2.38 -0.74
C ALA A 135 -20.97 -2.58 0.29
N GLU A 136 -20.89 -3.66 1.04
CA GLU A 136 -21.87 -3.98 2.09
C GLU A 136 -21.63 -3.13 3.35
N GLU A 137 -20.37 -2.93 3.75
CA GLU A 137 -20.00 -2.18 4.96
C GLU A 137 -19.27 -0.86 4.68
N ARG A 138 -19.38 0.08 5.63
CA ARG A 138 -18.62 1.34 5.59
C ARG A 138 -17.19 1.08 6.05
N GLY A 139 -16.22 1.69 5.36
CA GLY A 139 -14.79 1.56 5.68
C GLY A 139 -14.08 0.39 4.99
N GLU A 140 -14.78 -0.34 4.12
CA GLU A 140 -14.11 -1.25 3.20
C GLU A 140 -13.19 -0.48 2.24
N ARG A 141 -12.09 -1.13 1.88
CA ARG A 141 -11.09 -0.59 0.94
C ARG A 141 -10.85 -1.60 -0.16
N LEU A 142 -10.97 -1.12 -1.39
CA LEU A 142 -10.65 -1.87 -2.59
C LEU A 142 -9.21 -1.58 -2.97
N ARG A 143 -8.33 -2.58 -2.97
CA ARG A 143 -6.95 -2.41 -3.47
C ARG A 143 -6.69 -3.38 -4.61
N VAL A 144 -6.14 -2.86 -5.71
CA VAL A 144 -5.82 -3.62 -6.91
C VAL A 144 -4.31 -3.53 -7.17
N ALA A 145 -3.60 -4.65 -7.10
CA ALA A 145 -2.17 -4.78 -7.35
C ALA A 145 -1.84 -4.90 -8.85
N LEU A 146 -1.05 -4.00 -9.44
CA LEU A 146 -0.90 -3.95 -10.90
C LEU A 146 0.29 -4.76 -11.45
N TYR A 147 1.10 -5.39 -10.61
CA TYR A 147 2.23 -6.23 -11.07
C TYR A 147 1.85 -7.66 -11.45
N ARG A 148 0.58 -8.06 -11.26
CA ARG A 148 0.08 -9.40 -11.61
C ARG A 148 -0.10 -9.56 -13.11
#